data_AF-A0A8H9H3D1-F1
#
_entry.id   AF-A0A8H9H3D1-F1
#
_cell.length_a   1.000
_cell.length_b   1.000
_cell.length_c   1.000
_cell.angle_alpha   90.00
_cell.angle_beta   90.00
_cell.angle_gamma   90.00
#
_symmetry.space_group_name_H-M   'P 1'
#
loop_
_entity.id
_entity.type
_entity.pdbx_description
1 polymer ?
#
loop_
_entity_poly.entity_id
_entity_poly.type
_entity_poly.pdbx_seq_one_letter_code
_entity_poly.pdbx_strand_id
1 'polypeptide(L)'
;MIDEARAKQDLTDALAGAGVNLTDATRQTAVQLRQIFAELLASAQKAGVVRADVDGEDVQAIVLAAVTGERHRADHTRPGRLGDLVLDGLRP
;
A
#
# COMPACT_ATOMS: atom_id res chain seq x y z
N MET A 1 -13.19 -19.83 -0.27
CA MET A 1 -13.14 -18.50 0.40
C MET A 1 -11.95 -18.33 1.35
N ILE A 2 -11.42 -19.38 1.99
CA ILE A 2 -10.24 -19.25 2.88
C ILE A 2 -8.92 -19.05 2.10
N ASP A 3 -8.79 -19.66 0.91
CA ASP A 3 -7.56 -19.56 0.09
C ASP A 3 -7.30 -18.15 -0.46
N GLU A 4 -8.34 -17.44 -0.89
CA GLU A 4 -8.22 -16.04 -1.36
C GLU A 4 -7.80 -15.08 -0.24
N ALA A 5 -8.34 -15.28 0.97
CA ALA A 5 -7.98 -14.48 2.13
C ALA A 5 -6.50 -14.67 2.48
N ARG A 6 -6.01 -15.92 2.44
CA ARG A 6 -4.60 -16.25 2.65
C ARG A 6 -3.70 -15.64 1.58
N ALA A 7 -4.07 -15.77 0.30
CA ALA A 7 -3.31 -15.17 -0.80
C ALA A 7 -3.19 -13.64 -0.68
N LYS A 8 -4.27 -12.96 -0.27
CA LYS A 8 -4.26 -11.51 -0.03
C LYS A 8 -3.39 -11.13 1.18
N GLN A 9 -3.37 -11.97 2.21
CA GLN A 9 -2.53 -11.77 3.38
C GLN A 9 -1.06 -11.99 3.06
N ASP A 10 -0.72 -13.07 2.35
CA ASP A 10 0.63 -13.35 1.88
C ASP A 10 1.15 -12.23 0.96
N LEU A 11 0.29 -11.66 0.10
CA LEU A 11 0.65 -10.49 -0.71
C LEU A 11 0.89 -9.24 0.15
N THR A 12 0.10 -9.03 1.20
CA THR A 12 0.30 -7.91 2.14
C THR A 12 1.64 -8.06 2.87
N ASP A 13 1.96 -9.28 3.31
CA ASP A 13 3.22 -9.59 4.01
C ASP A 13 4.43 -9.50 3.07
N ALA A 14 4.24 -9.81 1.78
CA ALA A 14 5.23 -9.58 0.73
C ALA A 14 5.55 -8.10 0.55
N LEU A 15 4.51 -7.27 0.49
CA LEU A 15 4.64 -5.82 0.39
C LEU A 15 5.23 -5.21 1.67
N ALA A 16 5.04 -5.86 2.81
CA ALA A 16 5.67 -5.47 4.08
C ALA A 16 7.16 -5.84 4.19
N GLY A 17 7.70 -6.63 3.25
CA GLY A 17 9.05 -7.19 3.39
C GLY A 17 9.19 -8.17 4.56
N ALA A 18 8.08 -8.57 5.19
CA ALA A 18 8.04 -9.37 6.42
C ALA A 18 7.88 -10.88 6.17
N GLY A 19 7.63 -11.30 4.93
CA GLY A 19 7.28 -12.69 4.60
C GLY A 19 8.47 -13.65 4.56
N VAL A 20 8.61 -14.47 5.60
CA VAL A 20 9.63 -15.54 5.72
C VAL A 20 9.34 -16.76 4.81
N ASN A 21 8.16 -16.83 4.18
CA ASN A 21 7.77 -17.92 3.26
C ASN A 21 6.86 -17.41 2.12
N LEU A 22 7.40 -16.58 1.23
CA LEU A 22 6.67 -16.12 0.05
C LEU A 22 6.97 -17.03 -1.14
N THR A 23 5.93 -17.45 -1.86
CA THR A 23 6.13 -18.13 -3.15
C THR A 23 6.70 -17.14 -4.18
N ASP A 24 7.42 -17.65 -5.18
CA ASP A 24 7.98 -16.81 -6.25
C ASP A 24 6.88 -16.03 -6.99
N ALA A 25 5.69 -16.61 -7.14
CA ALA A 25 4.52 -15.93 -7.72
C ALA A 25 4.07 -14.74 -6.86
N THR A 26 4.03 -14.88 -5.53
CA THR A 26 3.68 -13.79 -4.61
C THR A 26 4.72 -12.67 -4.65
N ARG A 27 6.01 -13.01 -4.73
CA ARG A 27 7.10 -12.04 -4.86
C ARG A 27 7.02 -11.28 -6.18
N GLN A 28 6.79 -11.97 -7.29
CA GLN A 28 6.64 -11.35 -8.60
C GLN A 28 5.44 -10.38 -8.62
N THR A 29 4.33 -10.79 -8.01
CA THR A 29 3.14 -9.94 -7.87
C THR A 29 3.44 -8.68 -7.05
N ALA A 30 4.22 -8.79 -5.96
CA ALA A 30 4.62 -7.64 -5.17
C ALA A 30 5.50 -6.65 -5.96
N VAL A 31 6.43 -7.16 -6.79
CA VAL A 31 7.26 -6.31 -7.67
C VAL A 31 6.40 -5.58 -8.71
N GLN A 32 5.47 -6.29 -9.35
CA GLN A 32 4.54 -5.68 -10.32
C GLN A 32 3.68 -4.60 -9.68
N LEU A 33 3.17 -4.84 -8.48
CA LEU A 33 2.37 -3.85 -7.78
C LEU A 33 3.19 -2.60 -7.43
N ARG A 34 4.45 -2.78 -7.02
CA ARG A 34 5.37 -1.66 -6.74
C ARG A 34 5.67 -0.83 -7.99
N GLN A 35 5.82 -1.46 -9.16
CA GLN A 35 5.97 -0.75 -10.43
C GLN A 35 4.73 0.07 -10.77
N ILE A 36 3.54 -0.49 -10.60
CA ILE A 36 2.27 0.23 -10.80
C ILE A 36 2.19 1.45 -9.86
N PHE A 37 2.55 1.31 -8.58
CA PHE A 37 2.57 2.45 -7.67
C PHE A 37 3.53 3.55 -8.11
N ALA A 38 4.73 3.19 -8.58
CA ALA A 38 5.70 4.16 -9.08
C ALA A 38 5.18 4.92 -10.32
N GLU A 39 4.51 4.23 -11.25
CA GLU A 39 3.93 4.86 -12.45
C GLU A 39 2.79 5.83 -12.11
N LEU A 40 1.91 5.43 -11.18
CA LEU A 40 0.82 6.27 -10.70
C LEU A 40 1.36 7.51 -9.96
N LEU A 41 2.35 7.32 -9.07
CA LEU A 41 3.00 8.42 -8.35
C LEU A 41 3.64 9.41 -9.31
N ALA A 42 4.42 8.93 -10.29
CA ALA A 42 5.06 9.78 -11.28
C ALA A 42 4.03 10.59 -12.08
N SER A 43 2.87 10.00 -12.39
CA SER A 43 1.78 10.69 -13.08
C SER A 43 1.13 11.75 -12.20
N ALA A 44 0.89 11.44 -10.92
CA ALA A 44 0.32 12.38 -9.95
C ALA A 44 1.25 13.56 -9.63
N GLN A 45 2.55 13.30 -9.50
CA GLN A 45 3.57 14.34 -9.30
C GLN A 45 3.68 15.26 -10.53
N LYS A 46 3.67 14.69 -11.75
CA LYS A 46 3.63 15.48 -13.00
C LYS A 46 2.39 16.37 -13.10
N ALA A 47 1.25 15.90 -12.58
CA ALA A 47 0.03 16.69 -12.52
C ALA A 47 0.02 17.73 -11.38
N GLY A 48 1.05 17.75 -10.52
CA GLY A 48 1.17 18.69 -9.41
C GLY A 48 0.14 18.46 -8.30
N VAL A 49 -0.40 17.25 -8.18
CA VAL A 49 -1.40 16.89 -7.14
C VAL A 49 -0.80 16.10 -5.98
N VAL A 50 0.47 15.70 -6.09
CA VAL A 50 1.25 15.02 -5.04
C VAL A 50 2.62 15.68 -4.92
N ARG A 51 3.12 15.82 -3.69
CA ARG A 51 4.46 16.34 -3.37
C ARG A 51 5.59 15.54 -4.04
N ALA A 52 6.65 16.24 -4.46
CA ALA A 52 7.70 15.70 -5.31
C ALA A 52 8.83 14.95 -4.56
N ASP A 53 8.85 15.03 -3.23
CA ASP A 53 9.85 14.41 -2.36
C ASP A 53 9.43 13.05 -1.81
N VAL A 54 8.29 12.52 -2.28
CA VAL A 54 7.80 11.18 -1.97
C VAL A 54 8.19 10.23 -3.10
N ASP A 55 8.65 9.03 -2.75
CA ASP A 55 8.99 7.99 -3.72
C ASP A 55 8.06 6.75 -3.66
N GLY A 56 8.34 5.76 -4.51
CA GLY A 56 7.53 4.54 -4.57
C GLY A 56 7.66 3.63 -3.35
N GLU A 57 8.78 3.68 -2.62
CA GLU A 57 8.96 2.95 -1.35
C GLU A 57 8.10 3.58 -0.26
N ASP A 58 8.09 4.90 -0.18
CA ASP A 58 7.23 5.66 0.72
C ASP A 58 5.75 5.31 0.50
N VAL A 59 5.29 5.34 -0.76
CA VAL A 59 3.91 5.00 -1.11
C VAL A 59 3.55 3.59 -0.65
N GLN A 60 4.42 2.62 -0.89
CA GLN A 60 4.21 1.24 -0.48
C GLN A 60 4.12 1.11 1.06
N ALA A 61 5.06 1.73 1.79
CA ALA A 61 5.08 1.71 3.24
C ALA A 61 3.84 2.38 3.85
N ILE A 62 3.42 3.50 3.27
CA ILE A 62 2.23 4.25 3.66
C ILE A 62 0.95 3.42 3.47
N VAL A 63 0.78 2.78 2.30
CA VAL A 63 -0.39 1.94 2.01
C VAL A 63 -0.47 0.79 3.02
N LEU A 64 0.65 0.14 3.31
CA LEU A 64 0.72 -0.91 4.32
C LEU A 64 0.37 -0.40 5.71
N ALA A 65 0.90 0.75 6.11
CA ALA A 65 0.63 1.37 7.40
C ALA A 65 -0.85 1.75 7.52
N ALA A 66 -1.47 2.28 6.47
CA ALA A 66 -2.89 2.61 6.45
C ALA A 66 -3.76 1.34 6.59
N VAL A 67 -3.50 0.30 5.79
CA VAL A 67 -4.25 -0.97 5.86
C VAL A 67 -4.10 -1.63 7.24
N THR A 68 -2.89 -1.66 7.78
CA THR A 68 -2.61 -2.25 9.10
C THR A 68 -3.24 -1.41 10.22
N GLY A 69 -3.14 -0.09 10.12
CA GLY A 69 -3.72 0.84 11.08
C GLY A 69 -5.25 0.75 11.11
N GLU A 70 -5.90 0.66 9.94
CA GLU A 70 -7.36 0.50 9.85
C GLU A 70 -7.81 -0.79 10.55
N ARG A 71 -7.07 -1.90 10.40
CA ARG A 71 -7.36 -3.16 11.11
C ARG A 71 -7.20 -3.05 12.63
N HIS A 72 -6.34 -2.17 13.12
CA HIS A 72 -6.12 -1.95 14.56
C HIS A 72 -7.12 -0.97 15.19
N ARG A 73 -7.89 -0.23 14.39
CA ARG A 73 -8.91 0.67 14.93
C ARG A 73 -10.08 -0.14 15.47
N ALA A 74 -10.42 0.10 16.74
CA ALA A 74 -11.66 -0.43 17.32
C ALA A 74 -12.91 0.21 16.69
N ASP A 75 -12.79 1.47 16.24
CA ASP A 75 -13.86 2.25 15.62
C ASP A 75 -13.99 1.91 14.12
N HIS A 76 -14.97 1.08 13.78
CA HIS A 76 -15.31 0.67 12.41
C HIS A 76 -16.34 1.60 11.75
N THR A 77 -16.77 2.68 12.40
CA THR A 77 -17.81 3.57 11.88
C THR A 77 -17.33 4.47 10.74
N ARG A 78 -16.01 4.57 10.54
CA ARG A 78 -15.37 5.39 9.50
C ARG A 78 -14.28 4.60 8.79
N PRO A 79 -14.66 3.59 7.97
CA PRO A 79 -13.69 2.85 7.19
C PRO A 79 -12.97 3.77 6.20
N GLY A 80 -11.65 3.63 6.08
CA GLY A 80 -10.84 4.37 5.10
C GLY A 80 -10.34 5.75 5.57
N ARG A 81 -10.69 6.19 6.78
CA ARG A 81 -10.31 7.50 7.31
C ARG A 81 -8.79 7.71 7.40
N LEU A 82 -8.02 6.67 7.73
CA LEU A 82 -6.56 6.75 7.73
C LEU A 82 -6.01 6.88 6.31
N GLY A 83 -6.64 6.23 5.33
CA GLY A 83 -6.32 6.42 3.92
C GLY A 83 -6.52 7.87 3.49
N ASP A 84 -7.67 8.46 3.82
CA ASP A 84 -7.95 9.86 3.51
C ASP A 84 -6.94 10.81 4.15
N LEU A 85 -6.63 10.60 5.44
CA LEU A 85 -5.66 11.42 6.17
C LEU A 85 -4.25 11.36 5.55
N VAL A 86 -3.84 10.16 5.13
CA VAL A 86 -2.59 9.94 4.42
C VAL A 86 -2.58 10.69 3.09
N LEU A 87 -3.64 10.55 2.30
CA LEU A 87 -3.76 11.19 0.98
C LEU A 87 -3.74 12.72 1.12
N ASP A 88 -4.37 13.26 2.16
CA ASP A 88 -4.32 14.69 2.47
C ASP A 88 -2.89 15.16 2.77
N GLY A 89 -2.07 14.36 3.46
CA GLY A 89 -0.67 14.66 3.73
C GLY A 89 0.28 14.52 2.53
N LEU A 90 -0.19 13.92 1.43
CA LEU A 90 0.57 13.78 0.18
C LEU A 90 0.30 14.90 -0.82
N ARG A 91 -0.72 15.73 -0.58
CA ARG A 91 -1.01 16.91 -1.41
C ARG A 91 0.17 17.91 -1.34
N PRO A 92 0.35 18.77 -2.37
CA PRO A 92 1.46 19.72 -2.43
C PRO A 92 1.53 20.69 -1.26
#